data_AF-A0A8D0ZR83-F1
#
_entry.id   AF-A0A8D0ZR83-F1
#
_cell.length_a   1.000
_cell.length_b   1.000
_cell.length_c   1.000
_cell.angle_alpha   90.00
_cell.angle_beta   90.00
_cell.angle_gamma   90.00
#
_symmetry.space_group_name_H-M   'P 1'
#
loop_
_entity.id
_entity.type
_entity.pdbx_description
1 polymer ?
#
loop_
_entity_poly.entity_id
_entity_poly.type
_entity_poly.pdbx_seq_one_letter_code
_entity_poly.pdbx_strand_id
1 'polypeptide(L)'
;MPAAHLLGKPHRRRYVLRSPGDALGRSQLLKPLKPQVGPTFSVGIWSCCSSQLLPFVDFFFKQQKEKIDTEEYQFLILGRIPVFVEVTFQILSRYDIALIQEVRDSHLTAVGKLLNELNQDDPNNYHHVVSEPLGRSTYKERYLFVFRPDQVSVLDSYLYDDGCEPCGNDTFNREPSVVKFSSPFTQVKEFAIVPLHAAPSDAAAEIDSLYDVYLNVRQKWDLEDIMLMGDFNAGCSYVTTSHWSSIRLRESPPFQWLIPDTADTTVSSTHCAYDRIVVAGPLLQRAVVPDSAAPFDFQAAFGLSEQTTGEKTEKR
;
A
#
# COMPACT_ATOMS: atom_id res chain seq x y z
N MET A 1 52.71 -64.25 5.92
CA MET A 1 52.19 -64.68 7.24
C MET A 1 53.28 -65.46 7.97
N PRO A 2 53.32 -65.52 9.32
CA PRO A 2 52.52 -64.77 10.31
C PRO A 2 53.38 -64.11 11.43
N ALA A 3 52.73 -63.69 12.52
CA ALA A 3 53.27 -63.39 13.86
C ALA A 3 54.06 -62.07 14.07
N ALA A 4 54.11 -61.61 15.33
CA ALA A 4 54.43 -60.22 15.70
C ALA A 4 55.13 -60.07 17.07
N HIS A 5 55.97 -59.04 17.19
CA HIS A 5 56.61 -58.45 18.38
C HIS A 5 56.95 -56.97 18.04
N LEU A 6 57.04 -55.98 18.93
CA LEU A 6 56.93 -55.91 20.40
C LEU A 6 56.43 -54.49 20.84
N LEU A 7 56.20 -54.26 22.14
CA LEU A 7 55.58 -53.04 22.71
C LEU A 7 56.53 -52.16 23.56
N GLY A 8 56.31 -50.83 23.54
CA GLY A 8 56.72 -49.88 24.59
C GLY A 8 57.23 -48.52 24.07
N LYS A 9 57.21 -47.41 24.83
CA LYS A 9 56.54 -47.07 26.11
C LYS A 9 56.35 -45.51 26.19
N PRO A 10 55.53 -44.95 27.12
CA PRO A 10 55.00 -43.58 27.01
C PRO A 10 55.64 -42.53 27.94
N HIS A 11 55.44 -41.21 27.69
CA HIS A 11 55.23 -40.22 28.78
C HIS A 11 54.74 -38.78 28.40
N ARG A 12 54.00 -38.18 29.37
CA ARG A 12 53.82 -36.74 29.72
C ARG A 12 53.01 -35.76 28.83
N ARG A 13 51.72 -35.65 29.20
CA ARG A 13 50.89 -34.43 29.44
C ARG A 13 51.32 -33.06 28.83
N ARG A 14 50.36 -32.39 28.18
CA ARG A 14 49.85 -31.05 28.57
C ARG A 14 48.32 -30.98 28.33
N TYR A 15 47.60 -30.25 29.16
CA TYR A 15 46.20 -29.87 28.91
C TYR A 15 46.16 -28.51 28.21
N VAL A 16 45.24 -28.35 27.25
CA VAL A 16 44.82 -27.05 26.73
C VAL A 16 43.30 -27.11 26.55
N LEU A 17 42.57 -26.24 27.25
CA LEU A 17 41.15 -26.02 27.02
C LEU A 17 40.97 -25.27 25.69
N ARG A 18 39.98 -25.66 24.88
CA ARG A 18 39.50 -24.85 23.75
C ARG A 18 38.07 -24.41 24.04
N SER A 19 37.79 -23.14 23.79
CA SER A 19 36.49 -22.52 24.02
C SER A 19 35.41 -23.09 23.08
N PRO A 20 34.13 -23.13 23.51
CA PRO A 20 33.03 -23.28 22.58
C PRO A 20 32.87 -21.99 21.76
N GLY A 21 32.67 -22.12 20.45
CA GLY A 21 32.46 -20.99 19.54
C GLY A 21 31.70 -21.41 18.30
N ASP A 22 30.63 -20.67 18.00
CA ASP A 22 30.03 -20.43 16.69
C ASP A 22 29.65 -21.66 15.83
N ALA A 23 28.50 -22.24 16.19
CA ALA A 23 27.74 -23.15 15.33
C ALA A 23 26.23 -22.83 15.35
N LEU A 24 25.85 -21.55 15.36
CA LEU A 24 24.47 -21.15 15.05
C LEU A 24 24.23 -21.30 13.54
N GLY A 25 23.19 -22.04 13.17
CA GLY A 25 22.79 -22.18 11.77
C GLY A 25 22.32 -20.83 11.20
N ARG A 26 22.74 -20.51 9.98
CA ARG A 26 22.18 -19.37 9.24
C ARG A 26 20.68 -19.57 9.08
N SER A 27 19.90 -18.57 9.47
CA SER A 27 18.48 -18.54 9.16
C SER A 27 18.27 -18.58 7.65
N GLN A 28 17.19 -19.22 7.23
CA GLN A 28 16.67 -19.06 5.87
C GLN A 28 16.00 -17.69 5.79
N LEU A 29 16.81 -16.64 5.62
CA LEU A 29 16.27 -15.33 5.25
C LEU A 29 15.49 -15.49 3.95
N LEU A 30 14.21 -15.15 4.02
CA LEU A 30 13.33 -15.06 2.87
C LEU A 30 13.94 -14.08 1.87
N LYS A 31 13.94 -14.46 0.60
CA LYS A 31 14.58 -13.65 -0.44
C LYS A 31 13.64 -12.50 -0.80
N PRO A 32 14.12 -11.25 -0.86
CA PRO A 32 13.28 -10.14 -1.29
C PRO A 32 12.73 -10.41 -2.69
N LEU A 33 11.43 -10.12 -2.85
CA LEU A 33 10.75 -10.20 -4.14
C LEU A 33 11.32 -9.10 -5.04
N LYS A 34 11.62 -9.46 -6.29
CA LYS A 34 12.21 -8.51 -7.24
C LYS A 34 11.12 -7.79 -8.02
N PRO A 35 11.33 -6.51 -8.40
CA PRO A 35 10.44 -5.82 -9.31
C PRO A 35 10.24 -6.65 -10.59
N GLN A 36 8.98 -6.80 -11.01
CA GLN A 36 8.65 -7.40 -12.29
C GLN A 36 8.94 -6.36 -13.38
N VAL A 37 9.73 -6.71 -14.38
CA VAL A 37 9.99 -5.82 -15.53
C VAL A 37 9.20 -6.36 -16.74
N GLY A 38 8.09 -5.69 -17.03
CA GLY A 38 7.18 -5.98 -18.14
C GLY A 38 6.27 -4.77 -18.42
N PRO A 39 5.60 -4.72 -19.58
CA PRO A 39 4.81 -3.55 -20.00
C PRO A 39 3.40 -3.59 -19.38
N THR A 40 3.32 -3.38 -18.07
CA THR A 40 2.09 -3.52 -17.27
C THR A 40 1.86 -2.28 -16.44
N PHE A 41 0.82 -1.50 -16.74
CA PHE A 41 0.44 -0.33 -15.96
C PHE A 41 -0.44 -0.71 -14.76
N SER A 42 -0.15 -0.12 -13.59
CA SER A 42 -0.68 -0.58 -12.30
C SER A 42 -0.93 0.52 -11.27
N VAL A 43 -1.97 0.32 -10.45
CA VAL A 43 -2.48 1.26 -9.45
C VAL A 43 -2.77 0.53 -8.13
N GLY A 44 -2.07 0.84 -7.05
CA GLY A 44 -2.21 0.20 -5.73
C GLY A 44 -2.63 1.15 -4.60
N ILE A 45 -2.95 0.60 -3.42
CA ILE A 45 -3.27 1.37 -2.20
C ILE A 45 -2.54 0.81 -0.98
N TRP A 46 -1.83 1.69 -0.27
CA TRP A 46 -1.30 1.48 1.07
C TRP A 46 -2.15 2.25 2.12
N SER A 47 -2.50 1.58 3.22
CA SER A 47 -3.01 2.20 4.46
C SER A 47 -2.15 1.75 5.65
N CYS A 48 -2.19 2.44 6.81
CA CYS A 48 -1.14 2.30 7.84
C CYS A 48 -1.62 1.69 9.18
N CYS A 49 -2.89 1.87 9.55
CA CYS A 49 -3.56 1.19 10.65
C CYS A 49 -4.34 -0.03 10.15
N SER A 50 -5.04 0.06 9.01
CA SER A 50 -5.41 -1.13 8.23
C SER A 50 -4.11 -1.79 7.79
N SER A 51 -3.69 -2.83 8.51
CA SER A 51 -2.30 -3.31 8.50
C SER A 51 -1.95 -4.15 7.26
N GLN A 52 -2.78 -4.08 6.22
CA GLN A 52 -2.68 -4.80 4.95
C GLN A 52 -2.57 -3.78 3.79
N LEU A 53 -2.37 -4.31 2.59
CA LEU A 53 -2.27 -3.54 1.34
C LEU A 53 -3.32 -4.02 0.35
N LEU A 54 -3.75 -3.13 -0.55
CA LEU A 54 -4.33 -3.56 -1.83
C LEU A 54 -3.23 -3.66 -2.90
N PRO A 55 -3.17 -4.77 -3.66
CA PRO A 55 -2.30 -4.96 -4.79
C PRO A 55 -3.06 -4.93 -6.11
N PHE A 56 -2.24 -4.97 -7.14
CA PHE A 56 -2.65 -5.46 -8.45
C PHE A 56 -3.08 -6.94 -8.39
N VAL A 57 -4.04 -7.39 -9.21
CA VAL A 57 -4.23 -7.13 -10.66
C VAL A 57 -3.00 -7.61 -11.47
N ASP A 58 -2.32 -8.66 -11.00
CA ASP A 58 -1.11 -9.21 -11.63
C ASP A 58 -1.41 -9.88 -12.99
N PHE A 59 -1.25 -9.11 -14.07
CA PHE A 59 -1.25 -9.60 -15.46
C PHE A 59 0.20 -9.97 -15.85
N PHE A 60 0.48 -11.26 -16.08
CA PHE A 60 1.86 -11.77 -16.10
C PHE A 60 2.58 -11.71 -17.45
N PHE A 61 3.76 -11.08 -17.48
CA PHE A 61 4.95 -11.57 -18.23
C PHE A 61 6.24 -11.33 -17.39
N LYS A 62 7.39 -11.88 -17.79
CA LYS A 62 8.41 -12.41 -16.83
C LYS A 62 9.87 -12.35 -17.33
N GLN A 63 10.83 -11.86 -16.52
CA GLN A 63 12.26 -12.30 -16.49
C GLN A 63 13.09 -11.75 -15.28
N GLN A 64 14.43 -11.94 -15.28
CA GLN A 64 15.43 -11.92 -14.17
C GLN A 64 16.43 -10.70 -14.20
N LYS A 65 17.31 -10.32 -13.22
CA LYS A 65 17.60 -10.66 -11.77
C LYS A 65 18.93 -10.03 -11.21
N GLU A 66 18.96 -9.54 -9.95
CA GLU A 66 20.17 -9.24 -9.04
C GLU A 66 21.00 -7.94 -9.30
N LYS A 67 21.66 -7.23 -8.33
CA LYS A 67 21.66 -7.13 -6.82
C LYS A 67 22.67 -6.05 -6.29
N ILE A 68 22.65 -5.77 -4.97
CA ILE A 68 23.72 -5.26 -4.05
C ILE A 68 23.74 -3.73 -3.80
N ASP A 69 23.92 -3.13 -2.60
CA ASP A 69 23.71 -3.32 -1.11
C ASP A 69 24.43 -2.03 -0.49
N THR A 70 24.20 -1.30 0.64
CA THR A 70 23.38 -1.29 1.91
C THR A 70 23.59 0.08 2.68
N GLU A 71 22.97 0.30 3.87
CA GLU A 71 23.28 1.29 4.99
C GLU A 71 22.28 2.44 5.39
N GLU A 72 21.18 2.06 6.07
CA GLU A 72 20.71 2.51 7.42
C GLU A 72 20.33 3.99 7.78
N TYR A 73 19.06 4.27 8.19
CA TYR A 73 18.65 4.71 9.57
C TYR A 73 17.19 5.25 9.76
N GLN A 74 16.47 4.63 10.70
CA GLN A 74 15.33 5.07 11.54
C GLN A 74 14.11 5.88 10.98
N PHE A 75 12.93 5.25 11.09
CA PHE A 75 11.74 5.82 11.76
C PHE A 75 11.59 5.20 13.16
N LEU A 76 10.86 5.85 14.08
CA LEU A 76 10.68 5.29 15.43
C LEU A 76 9.29 5.51 16.05
N ILE A 77 8.39 4.55 15.79
CA ILE A 77 7.74 3.89 16.94
C ILE A 77 8.76 2.88 17.50
N LEU A 78 8.77 2.72 18.82
CA LEU A 78 9.78 1.95 19.54
C LEU A 78 9.81 0.47 19.12
N GLY A 79 10.80 0.10 18.29
CA GLY A 79 11.34 -1.25 18.27
C GLY A 79 10.71 -2.27 17.30
N ARG A 80 10.56 -1.95 16.00
CA ARG A 80 10.51 -3.01 14.98
C ARG A 80 11.11 -2.66 13.61
N ILE A 81 12.41 -3.01 13.49
CA ILE A 81 13.17 -3.52 12.33
C ILE A 81 13.13 -2.71 11.00
N PRO A 82 14.28 -2.47 10.31
CA PRO A 82 14.31 -1.89 8.95
C PRO A 82 13.46 -2.64 7.90
N VAL A 83 13.08 -3.89 8.17
CA VAL A 83 12.11 -4.68 7.39
C VAL A 83 10.85 -3.89 7.04
N PHE A 84 10.33 -3.00 7.89
CA PHE A 84 9.11 -2.25 7.54
C PHE A 84 9.33 -1.29 6.35
N VAL A 85 10.50 -0.64 6.26
CA VAL A 85 10.86 0.24 5.13
C VAL A 85 11.17 -0.61 3.90
N GLU A 86 11.91 -1.71 4.06
CA GLU A 86 12.26 -2.65 2.97
C GLU A 86 11.01 -3.28 2.34
N VAL A 87 10.03 -3.68 3.17
CA VAL A 87 8.72 -4.21 2.75
C VAL A 87 7.91 -3.11 2.07
N THR A 88 7.81 -1.91 2.64
CA THR A 88 7.13 -0.75 2.01
C THR A 88 7.69 -0.46 0.62
N PHE A 89 9.02 -0.41 0.47
CA PHE A 89 9.68 -0.25 -0.84
C PHE A 89 9.39 -1.42 -1.80
N GLN A 90 9.50 -2.67 -1.33
CA GLN A 90 9.23 -3.86 -2.15
C GLN A 90 7.78 -3.92 -2.66
N ILE A 91 6.83 -3.37 -1.89
CA ILE A 91 5.44 -3.23 -2.34
C ILE A 91 5.28 -2.07 -3.30
N LEU A 92 5.70 -0.85 -2.94
CA LEU A 92 5.46 0.32 -3.79
C LEU A 92 6.13 0.18 -5.16
N SER A 93 7.28 -0.50 -5.21
CA SER A 93 7.98 -0.89 -6.45
C SER A 93 7.16 -1.74 -7.41
N ARG A 94 6.07 -2.40 -6.94
CA ARG A 94 5.12 -3.17 -7.78
C ARG A 94 4.16 -2.28 -8.58
N TYR A 95 4.05 -0.99 -8.25
CA TYR A 95 2.99 -0.13 -8.78
C TYR A 95 3.51 1.06 -9.59
N ASP A 96 2.82 1.42 -10.66
CA ASP A 96 3.10 2.62 -11.47
C ASP A 96 2.39 3.87 -10.94
N ILE A 97 1.32 3.69 -10.16
CA ILE A 97 0.77 4.66 -9.22
C ILE A 97 0.46 3.92 -7.90
N ALA A 98 0.80 4.50 -6.75
CA ALA A 98 0.32 4.03 -5.46
C ALA A 98 -0.24 5.20 -4.65
N LEU A 99 -1.48 5.04 -4.15
CA LEU A 99 -2.05 5.90 -3.12
C LEU A 99 -1.57 5.41 -1.76
N ILE A 100 -0.96 6.28 -0.97
CA ILE A 100 -0.51 6.03 0.40
C ILE A 100 -1.34 6.93 1.32
N GLN A 101 -2.05 6.30 2.26
CA GLN A 101 -2.91 6.95 3.24
C GLN A 101 -2.22 7.03 4.62
N GLU A 102 -2.84 7.72 5.58
CA GLU A 102 -2.32 7.86 6.94
C GLU A 102 -0.89 8.44 7.04
N VAL A 103 -0.48 9.28 6.09
CA VAL A 103 0.88 9.85 6.09
C VAL A 103 0.97 10.96 7.15
N ARG A 104 1.24 10.56 8.39
CA ARG A 104 1.34 11.44 9.57
C ARG A 104 2.72 12.07 9.70
N ASP A 105 3.04 12.91 8.71
CA ASP A 105 4.34 13.56 8.56
C ASP A 105 4.20 15.08 8.48
N SER A 106 4.59 15.78 9.54
CA SER A 106 4.48 17.24 9.64
C SER A 106 5.50 18.00 8.79
N HIS A 107 6.60 17.35 8.38
CA HIS A 107 7.74 18.01 7.73
C HIS A 107 8.20 17.31 6.44
N LEU A 108 7.38 16.39 5.90
CA LEU A 108 7.68 15.56 4.73
C LEU A 108 9.02 14.80 4.83
N THR A 109 9.47 14.50 6.05
CA THR A 109 10.73 13.79 6.31
C THR A 109 10.63 12.28 6.08
N ALA A 110 9.45 11.70 6.29
CA ALA A 110 9.12 10.32 5.92
C ALA A 110 8.96 10.20 4.41
N VAL A 111 8.21 11.14 3.82
CA VAL A 111 8.01 11.21 2.36
C VAL A 111 9.35 11.37 1.65
N GLY A 112 10.21 12.28 2.10
CA GLY A 112 11.56 12.47 1.57
C GLY A 112 12.46 11.24 1.73
N LYS A 113 12.47 10.57 2.88
CA LYS A 113 13.22 9.30 3.05
C LYS A 113 12.69 8.21 2.10
N LEU A 114 11.38 8.01 2.02
CA LEU A 114 10.77 7.01 1.16
C LEU A 114 11.08 7.25 -0.32
N LEU A 115 11.03 8.52 -0.76
CA LEU A 115 11.38 8.89 -2.14
C LEU A 115 12.88 8.71 -2.43
N ASN A 116 13.76 8.94 -1.45
CA ASN A 116 15.19 8.67 -1.61
C ASN A 116 15.49 7.17 -1.81
N GLU A 117 14.78 6.28 -1.11
CA GLU A 117 14.88 4.82 -1.33
C GLU A 117 14.27 4.43 -2.68
N LEU A 118 13.07 4.93 -3.01
CA LEU A 118 12.41 4.68 -4.31
C LEU A 118 13.25 5.17 -5.49
N ASN A 119 14.00 6.27 -5.34
CA ASN A 119 14.79 6.91 -6.40
C ASN A 119 16.30 6.71 -6.23
N GLN A 120 16.73 5.68 -5.49
CA GLN A 120 18.15 5.44 -5.20
C GLN A 120 18.97 5.15 -6.46
N ASP A 121 18.44 4.32 -7.38
CA ASP A 121 19.10 3.91 -8.61
C ASP A 121 18.86 4.88 -9.79
N ASP A 122 17.72 5.56 -9.83
CA ASP A 122 17.38 6.62 -10.80
C ASP A 122 16.59 7.74 -10.09
N PRO A 123 17.05 9.01 -10.13
CA PRO A 123 16.36 10.13 -9.48
C PRO A 123 14.93 10.39 -9.99
N ASN A 124 14.53 9.80 -11.13
CA ASN A 124 13.22 9.91 -11.74
C ASN A 124 12.39 8.61 -11.68
N ASN A 125 12.82 7.59 -10.90
CA ASN A 125 12.09 6.30 -10.82
C ASN A 125 10.64 6.48 -10.34
N TYR A 126 10.43 7.39 -9.38
CA TYR A 126 9.12 7.83 -8.88
C TYR A 126 9.06 9.35 -8.70
N HIS A 127 7.97 9.97 -9.17
CA HIS A 127 7.51 11.29 -8.78
C HIS A 127 6.36 11.16 -7.75
N HIS A 128 5.89 12.28 -7.19
CA HIS A 128 4.83 12.26 -6.19
C HIS A 128 3.90 13.48 -6.24
N VAL A 129 2.71 13.33 -5.66
CA VAL A 129 1.80 14.42 -5.24
C VAL A 129 1.42 14.14 -3.79
N VAL A 130 1.47 15.14 -2.92
CA VAL A 130 1.14 15.00 -1.49
C VAL A 130 0.21 16.12 -1.04
N SER A 131 -0.83 15.77 -0.27
CA SER A 131 -1.78 16.75 0.28
C SER A 131 -1.19 17.51 1.47
N GLU A 132 -1.86 18.59 1.88
CA GLU A 132 -1.66 19.15 3.22
C GLU A 132 -2.26 18.26 4.32
N PRO A 133 -2.01 18.51 5.62
CA PRO A 133 -2.54 17.70 6.71
C PRO A 133 -4.05 17.89 6.89
N LEU A 134 -4.81 16.88 6.47
CA LEU A 134 -6.28 16.78 6.52
C LEU A 134 -6.73 16.06 7.81
N GLY A 135 -7.99 16.22 8.22
CA GLY A 135 -8.49 15.77 9.52
C GLY A 135 -9.21 16.89 10.27
N ARG A 136 -10.41 16.70 10.82
CA ARG A 136 -11.10 17.76 11.59
C ARG A 136 -10.48 18.08 12.96
N SER A 137 -9.55 17.25 13.42
CA SER A 137 -8.99 17.32 14.78
C SER A 137 -7.50 17.71 14.78
N THR A 138 -6.87 17.68 15.96
CA THR A 138 -5.40 17.78 16.06
C THR A 138 -4.67 16.53 15.56
N TYR A 139 -5.38 15.40 15.44
CA TYR A 139 -4.94 14.26 14.65
C TYR A 139 -5.20 14.58 13.17
N LYS A 140 -4.12 14.75 12.41
CA LYS A 140 -4.09 15.00 10.96
C LYS A 140 -3.29 13.92 10.23
N GLU A 141 -3.58 13.73 8.95
CA GLU A 141 -2.93 12.81 7.99
C GLU A 141 -2.73 13.50 6.63
N ARG A 142 -1.90 12.95 5.74
CA ARG A 142 -1.83 13.36 4.33
C ARG A 142 -2.18 12.16 3.42
N TYR A 143 -2.73 12.46 2.24
CA TYR A 143 -2.69 11.56 1.09
C TYR A 143 -1.37 11.78 0.35
N LEU A 144 -0.72 10.69 -0.07
CA LEU A 144 0.51 10.71 -0.87
C LEU A 144 0.34 9.77 -2.07
N PHE A 145 0.31 10.32 -3.27
CA PHE A 145 0.49 9.55 -4.49
C PHE A 145 1.98 9.47 -4.80
N VAL A 146 2.51 8.26 -5.01
CA VAL A 146 3.80 8.05 -5.70
C VAL A 146 3.52 7.42 -7.06
N PHE A 147 4.20 7.86 -8.12
CA PHE A 147 3.93 7.37 -9.48
C PHE A 147 5.18 7.37 -10.37
N ARG A 148 5.22 6.47 -11.34
CA ARG A 148 6.31 6.30 -12.31
C ARG A 148 6.16 7.28 -13.48
N PRO A 149 7.04 8.29 -13.64
CA PRO A 149 6.86 9.36 -14.62
C PRO A 149 7.15 8.93 -16.07
N ASP A 150 7.76 7.76 -16.27
CA ASP A 150 7.91 7.13 -17.59
C ASP A 150 6.62 6.40 -18.04
N GLN A 151 5.67 6.15 -17.13
CA GLN A 151 4.40 5.46 -17.40
C GLN A 151 3.20 6.41 -17.44
N VAL A 152 3.16 7.41 -16.54
CA VAL A 152 2.09 8.40 -16.42
C VAL A 152 2.62 9.79 -16.05
N SER A 153 1.88 10.83 -16.44
CA SER A 153 2.13 12.20 -15.98
C SER A 153 0.90 12.79 -15.29
N VAL A 154 1.11 13.63 -14.27
CA VAL A 154 0.04 14.40 -13.64
C VAL A 154 -0.29 15.61 -14.53
N LEU A 155 -1.58 15.83 -14.79
CA LEU A 155 -2.10 16.92 -15.62
C LEU A 155 -2.67 18.09 -14.79
N ASP A 156 -3.39 17.77 -13.72
CA ASP A 156 -3.95 18.71 -12.74
C ASP A 156 -4.19 17.98 -11.41
N SER A 157 -4.30 18.70 -10.30
CA SER A 157 -4.62 18.14 -8.99
C SER A 157 -5.26 19.19 -8.08
N TYR A 158 -6.25 18.80 -7.29
CA TYR A 158 -6.92 19.72 -6.36
C TYR A 158 -7.39 19.00 -5.09
N LEU A 159 -7.52 19.75 -4.00
CA LEU A 159 -8.29 19.31 -2.84
C LEU A 159 -9.77 19.59 -3.12
N TYR A 160 -10.63 18.60 -2.93
CA TYR A 160 -12.08 18.79 -2.93
C TYR A 160 -12.50 19.57 -1.67
N ASP A 161 -13.60 20.33 -1.78
CA ASP A 161 -14.13 21.22 -0.75
C ASP A 161 -15.67 21.19 -0.86
N ASP A 162 -16.35 20.54 0.09
CA ASP A 162 -17.82 20.62 0.26
C ASP A 162 -18.26 21.74 1.21
N GLY A 163 -17.30 22.44 1.82
CA GLY A 163 -17.49 23.76 2.39
C GLY A 163 -16.89 23.96 3.77
N CYS A 164 -17.64 24.68 4.60
CA CYS A 164 -17.15 25.28 5.83
C CYS A 164 -17.14 24.26 6.99
N GLU A 165 -15.95 23.74 7.38
CA GLU A 165 -15.79 22.93 8.62
C GLU A 165 -16.46 23.62 9.83
N PRO A 166 -16.20 24.93 10.10
CA PRO A 166 -16.77 25.61 11.27
C PRO A 166 -18.30 25.79 11.23
N CYS A 167 -18.92 25.53 10.08
CA CYS A 167 -20.37 25.61 9.88
C CYS A 167 -21.08 24.26 10.07
N GLY A 168 -20.33 23.14 10.11
CA GLY A 168 -20.89 21.79 10.21
C GLY A 168 -21.55 21.27 8.93
N ASN A 169 -21.21 21.84 7.77
CA ASN A 169 -21.70 21.40 6.45
C ASN A 169 -20.72 20.49 5.70
N ASP A 170 -19.44 20.48 6.11
CA ASP A 170 -18.42 19.59 5.58
C ASP A 170 -18.78 18.12 5.92
N THR A 171 -18.63 17.19 4.96
CA THR A 171 -18.92 15.76 5.14
C THR A 171 -17.69 14.92 5.43
N PHE A 172 -16.52 15.29 4.91
CA PHE A 172 -15.30 14.49 4.98
C PHE A 172 -14.40 14.87 6.15
N ASN A 173 -14.02 13.89 6.97
CA ASN A 173 -12.94 14.11 7.94
C ASN A 173 -11.60 14.36 7.24
N ARG A 174 -11.37 13.78 6.04
CA ARG A 174 -10.15 13.96 5.22
C ARG A 174 -10.53 14.12 3.74
N GLU A 175 -10.65 15.37 3.32
CA GLU A 175 -11.17 15.85 2.04
C GLU A 175 -10.42 15.24 0.83
N PRO A 176 -11.09 14.64 -0.17
CA PRO A 176 -10.41 13.97 -1.28
C PRO A 176 -9.43 14.86 -2.06
N SER A 177 -8.14 14.50 -2.03
CA SER A 177 -7.08 15.15 -2.83
C SER A 177 -6.99 14.52 -4.22
N VAL A 178 -7.83 14.99 -5.14
CA VAL A 178 -8.01 14.40 -6.47
C VAL A 178 -6.84 14.73 -7.40
N VAL A 179 -6.35 13.73 -8.14
CA VAL A 179 -5.26 13.89 -9.13
C VAL A 179 -5.70 13.37 -10.49
N LYS A 180 -5.50 14.18 -11.55
CA LYS A 180 -5.72 13.79 -12.95
C LYS A 180 -4.41 13.31 -13.58
N PHE A 181 -4.41 12.13 -14.16
CA PHE A 181 -3.27 11.52 -14.84
C PHE A 181 -3.50 11.43 -16.35
N SER A 182 -2.42 11.55 -17.12
CA SER A 182 -2.35 11.04 -18.49
C SER A 182 -1.67 9.67 -18.49
N SER A 183 -2.24 8.72 -19.22
CA SER A 183 -1.71 7.35 -19.38
C SER A 183 -1.56 7.02 -20.87
N PRO A 184 -0.45 7.42 -21.51
CA PRO A 184 -0.26 7.24 -22.95
C PRO A 184 -0.21 5.76 -23.37
N PHE A 185 0.09 4.82 -22.47
CA PHE A 185 0.25 3.40 -22.78
C PHE A 185 -1.01 2.54 -22.61
N THR A 186 -2.02 2.98 -21.85
CA THR A 186 -3.25 2.21 -21.63
C THR A 186 -4.36 2.56 -22.65
N GLN A 187 -5.54 1.93 -22.55
CA GLN A 187 -6.71 2.32 -23.37
C GLN A 187 -7.31 3.68 -22.94
N VAL A 188 -7.19 4.04 -21.66
CA VAL A 188 -7.76 5.25 -21.06
C VAL A 188 -6.69 6.34 -20.97
N LYS A 189 -6.69 7.27 -21.93
CA LYS A 189 -5.58 8.22 -22.12
C LYS A 189 -5.50 9.31 -21.05
N GLU A 190 -6.62 9.63 -20.42
CA GLU A 190 -6.69 10.49 -19.24
C GLU A 190 -7.71 9.88 -18.27
N PHE A 191 -7.40 9.88 -16.97
CA PHE A 191 -8.33 9.51 -15.91
C PHE A 191 -7.99 10.24 -14.61
N ALA A 192 -8.94 10.30 -13.67
CA ALA A 192 -8.71 10.84 -12.34
C ALA A 192 -8.68 9.74 -11.27
N ILE A 193 -7.91 9.96 -10.21
CA ILE A 193 -8.01 9.20 -8.96
C ILE A 193 -8.52 10.12 -7.85
N VAL A 194 -9.60 9.70 -7.20
CA VAL A 194 -10.20 10.31 -6.01
C VAL A 194 -9.83 9.46 -4.78
N PRO A 195 -8.98 9.93 -3.86
CA PRO A 195 -8.63 9.18 -2.66
C PRO A 195 -9.67 9.40 -1.56
N LEU A 196 -9.93 8.36 -0.75
CA LEU A 196 -10.63 8.52 0.53
C LEU A 196 -10.13 7.51 1.58
N HIS A 197 -9.53 8.03 2.65
CA HIS A 197 -9.48 7.32 3.94
C HIS A 197 -10.68 7.80 4.75
N ALA A 198 -11.71 6.97 4.85
CA ALA A 198 -12.97 7.35 5.49
C ALA A 198 -12.88 7.34 7.02
N ALA A 199 -13.62 8.21 7.69
CA ALA A 199 -13.77 8.15 9.15
C ALA A 199 -14.62 6.92 9.54
N PRO A 200 -14.17 6.01 10.41
CA PRO A 200 -14.92 4.77 10.71
C PRO A 200 -16.31 4.99 11.33
N SER A 201 -16.53 6.13 12.01
CA SER A 201 -17.82 6.57 12.54
C SER A 201 -18.81 7.04 11.48
N ASP A 202 -18.30 7.59 10.37
CA ASP A 202 -19.07 8.35 9.37
C ASP A 202 -18.94 7.75 7.96
N ALA A 203 -18.30 6.58 7.84
CA ALA A 203 -17.93 5.93 6.58
C ALA A 203 -19.08 5.81 5.59
N ALA A 204 -20.29 5.46 6.05
CA ALA A 204 -21.47 5.37 5.18
C ALA A 204 -21.87 6.71 4.55
N ALA A 205 -21.62 7.84 5.23
CA ALA A 205 -21.87 9.18 4.69
C ALA A 205 -20.72 9.66 3.79
N GLU A 206 -19.46 9.44 4.19
CA GLU A 206 -18.31 9.83 3.37
C GLU A 206 -18.24 9.05 2.04
N ILE A 207 -18.57 7.75 2.03
CA ILE A 207 -18.68 6.95 0.78
C ILE A 207 -19.87 7.43 -0.07
N ASP A 208 -20.97 7.89 0.53
CA ASP A 208 -22.09 8.45 -0.24
C ASP A 208 -21.70 9.78 -0.91
N SER A 209 -21.06 10.70 -0.17
CA SER A 209 -20.60 11.99 -0.71
C SER A 209 -19.51 11.87 -1.78
N LEU A 210 -18.80 10.75 -1.89
CA LEU A 210 -17.94 10.47 -3.06
C LEU A 210 -18.71 10.49 -4.40
N TYR A 211 -20.03 10.28 -4.39
CA TYR A 211 -20.87 10.48 -5.58
C TYR A 211 -20.85 11.95 -6.04
N ASP A 212 -20.90 12.90 -5.10
CA ASP A 212 -20.86 14.33 -5.41
C ASP A 212 -19.45 14.79 -5.79
N VAL A 213 -18.40 14.16 -5.21
CA VAL A 213 -17.02 14.32 -5.68
C VAL A 213 -16.86 13.85 -7.14
N TYR A 214 -17.43 12.70 -7.50
CA TYR A 214 -17.47 12.22 -8.89
C TYR A 214 -18.16 13.22 -9.82
N LEU A 215 -19.30 13.81 -9.42
CA LEU A 215 -19.96 14.87 -10.19
C LEU A 215 -19.09 16.14 -10.31
N ASN A 216 -18.40 16.53 -9.24
CA ASN A 216 -17.49 17.68 -9.22
C ASN A 216 -16.30 17.48 -10.18
N VAL A 217 -15.66 16.31 -10.16
CA VAL A 217 -14.58 15.94 -11.09
C VAL A 217 -15.06 16.01 -12.55
N ARG A 218 -16.23 15.43 -12.83
CA ARG A 218 -16.87 15.53 -14.16
C ARG A 218 -17.09 16.98 -14.59
N GLN A 219 -17.64 17.81 -13.71
CA GLN A 219 -17.91 19.22 -14.01
C GLN A 219 -16.62 20.05 -14.21
N LYS A 220 -15.57 19.75 -13.44
CA LYS A 220 -14.30 20.51 -13.45
C LYS A 220 -13.40 20.16 -14.65
N TRP A 221 -13.41 18.91 -15.13
CA TRP A 221 -12.47 18.41 -16.13
C TRP A 221 -13.10 17.79 -17.40
N ASP A 222 -14.43 17.76 -17.52
CA ASP A 222 -15.18 17.08 -18.59
C ASP A 222 -14.76 15.60 -18.77
N LEU A 223 -14.54 14.92 -17.64
CA LEU A 223 -13.87 13.64 -17.55
C LEU A 223 -14.78 12.60 -16.88
N GLU A 224 -15.23 11.59 -17.64
CA GLU A 224 -16.07 10.51 -17.09
C GLU A 224 -15.27 9.33 -16.48
N ASP A 225 -14.03 9.14 -16.93
CA ASP A 225 -13.14 8.06 -16.53
C ASP A 225 -12.45 8.39 -15.19
N ILE A 226 -13.01 7.85 -14.10
CA ILE A 226 -12.67 8.21 -12.71
C ILE A 226 -12.56 6.93 -11.87
N MET A 227 -11.43 6.78 -11.18
CA MET A 227 -11.22 5.79 -10.13
C MET A 227 -11.42 6.45 -8.76
N LEU A 228 -12.20 5.83 -7.88
CA LEU A 228 -12.37 6.24 -6.49
C LEU A 228 -11.86 5.10 -5.60
N MET A 229 -10.88 5.38 -4.74
CA MET A 229 -10.16 4.32 -4.04
C MET A 229 -9.57 4.77 -2.71
N GLY A 230 -9.50 3.86 -1.74
CA GLY A 230 -8.86 4.09 -0.44
C GLY A 230 -9.35 3.13 0.63
N ASP A 231 -9.00 3.40 1.89
CA ASP A 231 -9.56 2.74 3.05
C ASP A 231 -10.92 3.39 3.36
N PHE A 232 -11.96 2.87 2.70
CA PHE A 232 -13.31 3.38 2.85
C PHE A 232 -13.95 2.95 4.17
N ASN A 233 -13.29 2.15 5.03
CA ASN A 233 -13.92 1.47 6.16
C ASN A 233 -15.21 0.72 5.74
N ALA A 234 -15.27 0.25 4.49
CA ALA A 234 -16.46 -0.18 3.77
C ALA A 234 -17.01 -1.58 4.14
N GLY A 235 -17.07 -1.92 5.43
CA GLY A 235 -17.65 -3.20 5.85
C GLY A 235 -17.85 -3.34 7.35
N CYS A 236 -18.06 -4.60 7.77
CA CYS A 236 -18.16 -5.03 9.16
C CYS A 236 -19.12 -4.16 10.00
N SER A 237 -18.64 -3.48 11.04
CA SER A 237 -19.48 -2.66 11.93
C SER A 237 -19.75 -1.24 11.39
N TYR A 238 -18.94 -0.74 10.45
CA TYR A 238 -19.01 0.63 9.96
C TYR A 238 -19.99 0.75 8.79
N VAL A 239 -19.90 -0.15 7.81
CA VAL A 239 -20.85 -0.26 6.70
C VAL A 239 -21.54 -1.62 6.74
N THR A 240 -22.75 -1.64 7.33
CA THR A 240 -23.59 -2.84 7.42
C THR A 240 -24.40 -3.05 6.13
N THR A 241 -24.98 -4.24 5.93
CA THR A 241 -25.80 -4.56 4.75
C THR A 241 -26.93 -3.55 4.51
N SER A 242 -27.49 -2.96 5.57
CA SER A 242 -28.53 -1.92 5.51
C SER A 242 -28.03 -0.54 5.08
N HIS A 243 -26.72 -0.25 5.18
CA HIS A 243 -26.17 1.06 4.78
C HIS A 243 -25.99 1.15 3.25
N TRP A 244 -25.79 0.02 2.57
CA TRP A 244 -25.53 0.01 1.12
C TRP A 244 -26.65 0.64 0.28
N SER A 245 -27.91 0.38 0.60
CA SER A 245 -29.07 0.94 -0.11
C SER A 245 -29.24 2.46 0.05
N SER A 246 -28.44 3.10 0.90
CA SER A 246 -28.37 4.57 1.05
C SER A 246 -27.11 5.20 0.45
N ILE A 247 -26.19 4.41 -0.10
CA ILE A 247 -24.92 4.88 -0.66
C ILE A 247 -25.06 5.00 -2.18
N ARG A 248 -25.16 6.23 -2.70
CA ARG A 248 -25.31 6.54 -4.14
C ARG A 248 -24.16 6.01 -4.97
N LEU A 249 -22.94 6.00 -4.43
CA LEU A 249 -21.76 5.40 -5.08
C LEU A 249 -21.90 3.88 -5.29
N ARG A 250 -22.78 3.20 -4.53
CA ARG A 250 -23.02 1.75 -4.60
C ARG A 250 -24.21 1.41 -5.49
N GLU A 251 -25.31 2.14 -5.37
CA GLU A 251 -26.57 1.86 -6.08
C GLU A 251 -26.60 2.45 -7.51
N SER A 252 -25.77 3.44 -7.83
CA SER A 252 -25.84 4.11 -9.14
C SER A 252 -25.15 3.31 -10.26
N PRO A 253 -25.83 3.07 -11.41
CA PRO A 253 -25.28 2.28 -12.52
C PRO A 253 -23.90 2.66 -13.11
N PRO A 254 -23.38 3.91 -13.02
CA PRO A 254 -22.05 4.23 -13.56
C PRO A 254 -20.87 3.57 -12.86
N PHE A 255 -21.03 3.04 -11.64
CA PHE A 255 -19.92 2.58 -10.80
C PHE A 255 -19.78 1.06 -10.80
N GLN A 256 -18.58 0.57 -11.12
CA GLN A 256 -18.19 -0.81 -10.93
C GLN A 256 -17.29 -0.92 -9.70
N TRP A 257 -17.76 -1.62 -8.67
CA TRP A 257 -16.99 -1.93 -7.47
C TRP A 257 -16.10 -3.14 -7.77
N LEU A 258 -14.78 -2.95 -7.78
CA LEU A 258 -13.82 -3.98 -8.17
C LEU A 258 -13.42 -4.88 -6.99
N ILE A 259 -13.39 -4.34 -5.76
CA ILE A 259 -13.18 -5.12 -4.54
C ILE A 259 -14.55 -5.53 -3.97
N PRO A 260 -14.91 -6.83 -3.94
CA PRO A 260 -16.21 -7.31 -3.48
C PRO A 260 -16.31 -7.31 -1.95
N ASP A 261 -17.54 -7.30 -1.42
CA ASP A 261 -17.79 -7.34 0.05
C ASP A 261 -17.30 -8.63 0.74
N THR A 262 -17.00 -9.67 -0.03
CA THR A 262 -16.44 -10.95 0.45
C THR A 262 -14.93 -10.94 0.60
N ALA A 263 -14.24 -9.91 0.09
CA ALA A 263 -12.81 -9.74 0.29
C ALA A 263 -12.47 -9.53 1.77
N ASP A 264 -11.23 -9.83 2.13
CA ASP A 264 -10.64 -9.38 3.38
C ASP A 264 -9.48 -8.46 3.03
N THR A 265 -9.47 -7.25 3.58
CA THR A 265 -8.40 -6.26 3.40
C THR A 265 -7.68 -5.99 4.72
N THR A 266 -7.76 -6.94 5.68
CA THR A 266 -7.19 -6.79 7.03
C THR A 266 -6.11 -7.84 7.33
N VAL A 267 -5.01 -7.41 7.94
CA VAL A 267 -3.92 -8.29 8.44
C VAL A 267 -4.16 -8.74 9.89
N SER A 268 -5.05 -8.05 10.60
CA SER A 268 -5.57 -8.50 11.89
C SER A 268 -6.48 -9.70 11.70
N SER A 269 -6.71 -10.46 12.78
CA SER A 269 -7.65 -11.60 12.86
C SER A 269 -9.15 -11.29 12.61
N THR A 270 -9.45 -10.18 11.94
CA THR A 270 -10.75 -9.79 11.37
C THR A 270 -10.98 -10.44 10.00
N HIS A 271 -12.13 -10.18 9.37
CA HIS A 271 -12.36 -10.44 7.94
C HIS A 271 -13.26 -9.31 7.42
N CYS A 272 -12.67 -8.27 6.82
CA CYS A 272 -13.41 -7.06 6.45
C CYS A 272 -12.93 -6.47 5.12
N ALA A 273 -13.86 -6.18 4.20
CA ALA A 273 -13.59 -5.47 2.95
C ALA A 273 -13.59 -3.94 3.17
N TYR A 274 -12.63 -3.41 3.94
CA TYR A 274 -12.55 -1.99 4.27
C TYR A 274 -12.01 -1.16 3.10
N ASP A 275 -10.90 -1.60 2.51
CA ASP A 275 -10.24 -0.95 1.39
C ASP A 275 -10.95 -1.28 0.08
N ARG A 276 -11.13 -0.28 -0.79
CA ARG A 276 -11.94 -0.41 -2.00
C ARG A 276 -11.29 0.26 -3.22
N ILE A 277 -11.65 -0.26 -4.38
CA ILE A 277 -11.44 0.34 -5.68
C ILE A 277 -12.79 0.32 -6.42
N VAL A 278 -13.24 1.50 -6.84
CA VAL A 278 -14.48 1.73 -7.59
C VAL A 278 -14.10 2.48 -8.86
N VAL A 279 -14.64 2.07 -10.02
CA VAL A 279 -14.36 2.74 -11.30
C VAL A 279 -15.63 3.14 -12.03
N ALA A 280 -15.61 4.36 -12.56
CA ALA A 280 -16.60 4.90 -13.47
C ALA A 280 -15.94 5.29 -14.80
N GLY A 281 -16.76 5.38 -15.86
CA GLY A 281 -16.32 5.74 -17.20
C GLY A 281 -16.05 4.53 -18.11
N PRO A 282 -16.52 4.57 -19.37
CA PRO A 282 -16.54 3.41 -20.24
C PRO A 282 -15.19 3.10 -20.90
N LEU A 283 -14.14 3.94 -20.76
CA LEU A 283 -12.79 3.57 -21.18
C LEU A 283 -12.03 2.92 -20.03
N LEU A 284 -12.13 3.48 -18.82
CA LEU A 284 -11.52 2.94 -17.61
C LEU A 284 -12.07 1.54 -17.29
N GLN A 285 -13.39 1.34 -17.30
CA GLN A 285 -14.02 0.04 -17.08
C GLN A 285 -13.61 -1.03 -18.11
N ARG A 286 -13.29 -0.63 -19.36
CA ARG A 286 -12.75 -1.56 -20.39
C ARG A 286 -11.23 -1.68 -20.38
N ALA A 287 -10.53 -0.83 -19.64
CA ALA A 287 -9.10 -0.93 -19.38
C ALA A 287 -8.79 -1.84 -18.18
N VAL A 288 -9.74 -2.03 -17.26
CA VAL A 288 -9.66 -3.00 -16.16
C VAL A 288 -9.54 -4.42 -16.72
N VAL A 289 -8.51 -5.13 -16.26
CA VAL A 289 -8.32 -6.57 -16.50
C VAL A 289 -9.39 -7.34 -15.70
N PRO A 290 -10.05 -8.39 -16.26
CA PRO A 290 -11.00 -9.20 -15.51
C PRO A 290 -10.37 -9.96 -14.32
N ASP A 291 -11.17 -10.23 -13.29
CA ASP A 291 -10.85 -11.05 -12.11
C ASP A 291 -9.58 -10.66 -11.35
N SER A 292 -9.16 -9.40 -11.50
CA SER A 292 -7.80 -8.99 -11.18
C SER A 292 -7.69 -8.23 -9.86
N ALA A 293 -8.67 -7.41 -9.51
CA ALA A 293 -8.67 -6.59 -8.29
C ALA A 293 -8.84 -7.48 -7.05
N ALA A 294 -7.89 -7.39 -6.12
CA ALA A 294 -7.79 -8.28 -4.97
C ALA A 294 -7.22 -7.53 -3.73
N PRO A 295 -7.00 -8.23 -2.60
CA PRO A 295 -6.19 -7.79 -1.45
C PRO A 295 -4.79 -8.43 -1.44
N PHE A 296 -3.83 -7.86 -0.69
CA PHE A 296 -2.45 -8.32 -0.64
C PHE A 296 -2.13 -8.90 0.73
N ASP A 297 -2.20 -10.23 0.81
CA ASP A 297 -1.50 -10.96 1.85
C ASP A 297 0.02 -10.86 1.60
N PHE A 298 0.58 -9.71 1.97
CA PHE A 298 2.01 -9.47 1.97
C PHE A 298 2.72 -10.33 3.04
N GLN A 299 1.99 -10.82 4.04
CA GLN A 299 2.53 -11.75 5.03
C GLN A 299 2.88 -13.07 4.33
N ALA A 300 1.98 -13.65 3.54
CA ALA A 300 2.26 -14.81 2.70
C ALA A 300 3.26 -14.50 1.58
N ALA A 301 3.14 -13.36 0.89
CA ALA A 301 3.99 -13.04 -0.26
C ALA A 301 5.48 -12.88 0.11
N PHE A 302 5.78 -12.26 1.26
CA PHE A 302 7.16 -12.09 1.75
C PHE A 302 7.55 -13.11 2.86
N GLY A 303 6.62 -13.95 3.32
CA GLY A 303 6.82 -14.95 4.38
C GLY A 303 6.93 -14.36 5.80
N LEU A 304 6.27 -13.23 6.07
CA LEU A 304 6.31 -12.55 7.36
C LEU A 304 5.42 -13.28 8.38
N SER A 305 5.84 -13.24 9.65
CA SER A 305 4.99 -13.62 10.79
C SER A 305 4.14 -12.43 11.28
N GLU A 306 3.02 -12.70 11.95
CA GLU A 306 2.17 -11.69 12.65
C GLU A 306 3.00 -10.72 13.51
N GLN A 307 4.02 -11.25 14.20
CA GLN A 307 4.93 -10.44 15.02
C GLN A 307 5.69 -9.39 14.21
N THR A 308 6.02 -9.67 12.95
CA THR A 308 6.71 -8.75 12.04
C THR A 308 5.80 -7.64 11.52
N THR A 309 4.49 -7.85 11.50
CA THR A 309 3.52 -6.97 10.81
C THR A 309 2.67 -6.11 11.75
N GLY A 310 2.69 -6.40 13.05
CA GLY A 310 2.39 -5.40 14.08
C GLY A 310 0.91 -5.20 14.42
N GLU A 311 0.14 -6.27 14.63
CA GLU A 311 -1.19 -6.18 15.24
C GLU A 311 -1.16 -5.31 16.52
N LYS A 312 -1.94 -4.21 16.51
CA LYS A 312 -2.37 -3.55 17.74
C LYS A 312 -3.64 -4.23 18.24
N THR A 313 -3.53 -5.10 19.24
CA THR A 313 -4.69 -5.46 20.07
C THR A 313 -5.09 -4.23 20.90
N GLU A 314 -5.97 -3.38 20.35
CA GLU A 314 -6.50 -2.23 21.08
C GLU A 314 -7.40 -2.70 22.21
N LYS A 315 -6.93 -2.51 23.45
CA LYS A 315 -7.67 -2.88 24.67
C LYS A 315 -8.57 -1.73 25.09
N ARG A 316 -9.87 -1.92 24.83
CA ARG A 316 -11.06 -1.36 25.53
C ARG A 316 -10.81 -0.20 26.50
#